data_AF-A0A3M6UX29-F1
#
_entry.id   AF-A0A3M6UX29-F1
#
_cell.length_a   1.000
_cell.length_b   1.000
_cell.length_c   1.000
_cell.angle_alpha   90.00
_cell.angle_beta   90.00
_cell.angle_gamma   90.00
#
_symmetry.space_group_name_H-M   'P 1'
#
loop_
_entity.id
_entity.type
_entity.pdbx_description
1 polymer ?
#
loop_
_entity_poly.entity_id
_entity_poly.type
_entity_poly.pdbx_seq_one_letter_code
_entity_poly.pdbx_strand_id
1 'polypeptide(L)'
;MTKADRTVNWELPADEVACQIRMSDSAPGAVGRFRAKGGDGNWNWTKDFRLFGAHLEKGRLRFLTGKPGEILGQRHGSVLIKCGRGALWVSHLKKNKLKLPATMWLKTGAPTVADSFPSIPYGSYPNTAQDIWTSMTPDGVCFVHFEFYNGAMSTSQCQRLVSVLQKVEENDFCKVMVLMGGRDVFSNGIHLNVIEAAEDPVEESWKNINAINDVVRCIFTSKKITVSALRGNAGAGGAMMALASDFAFARDGVVLNPHYKLMKLYGSEYHTYFLPKRVGQKKASELLFSAEPILASEAAQIGFLDGCVGDSVEEFDMWIKEEAMYLARPSLQQHFSQVKNQKANPEVLKEIEECRSGELAFMARNFQDPEYHMARKYFVYH
;
A
#
# COMPACT_ATOMS: atom_id res chain seq x y z
N MET A 1 26.25 -14.01 3.83
CA MET A 1 25.19 -14.92 4.33
C MET A 1 24.96 -16.02 3.31
N THR A 2 25.23 -17.27 3.68
CA THR A 2 25.08 -18.45 2.83
C THR A 2 23.61 -18.87 2.72
N LYS A 3 23.28 -19.89 1.89
CA LYS A 3 21.92 -20.48 1.87
C LYS A 3 21.57 -21.13 3.22
N ALA A 4 22.55 -21.75 3.88
CA ALA A 4 22.34 -22.43 5.15
C ALA A 4 21.98 -21.44 6.27
N ASP A 5 22.69 -20.31 6.35
CA ASP A 5 22.48 -19.25 7.36
C ASP A 5 21.06 -18.65 7.32
N ARG A 6 20.39 -18.74 6.17
CA ARG A 6 19.05 -18.18 5.93
C ARG A 6 17.97 -19.24 5.73
N THR A 7 18.27 -20.51 6.01
CA THR A 7 17.26 -21.56 5.95
C THR A 7 16.40 -21.51 7.21
N VAL A 8 15.10 -21.35 7.02
CA VAL A 8 14.12 -21.27 8.10
C VAL A 8 13.98 -22.63 8.78
N ASN A 9 14.14 -22.64 10.10
CA ASN A 9 13.82 -23.77 10.94
C ASN A 9 12.48 -23.54 11.66
N TRP A 10 11.42 -24.18 11.18
CA TRP A 10 10.09 -24.03 11.77
C TRP A 10 9.96 -24.59 13.19
N GLU A 11 10.89 -25.44 13.65
CA GLU A 11 10.90 -25.97 15.02
C GLU A 11 11.25 -24.87 16.06
N LEU A 12 11.80 -23.74 15.62
CA LEU A 12 12.08 -22.60 16.49
C LEU A 12 10.81 -21.84 16.91
N PRO A 13 10.84 -21.04 17.98
CA PRO A 13 9.79 -20.08 18.31
C PRO A 13 9.50 -19.09 17.17
N ALA A 14 8.23 -18.67 17.02
CA ALA A 14 7.79 -17.82 15.93
C ALA A 14 8.54 -16.48 15.82
N ASP A 15 8.93 -15.89 16.96
CA ASP A 15 9.72 -14.66 17.06
C ASP A 15 11.13 -14.82 16.48
N GLU A 16 11.79 -15.95 16.75
CA GLU A 16 13.09 -16.28 16.15
C GLU A 16 12.97 -16.52 14.65
N VAL A 17 11.94 -17.26 14.20
CA VAL A 17 11.70 -17.47 12.76
C VAL A 17 11.40 -16.16 12.05
N ALA A 18 10.60 -15.28 12.65
CA ALA A 18 10.34 -13.96 12.08
C ALA A 18 11.62 -13.13 11.95
N CYS A 19 12.52 -13.21 12.93
CA CYS A 19 13.85 -12.59 12.85
C CYS A 19 14.65 -13.15 11.67
N GLN A 20 14.69 -14.48 11.50
CA GLN A 20 15.37 -15.13 10.37
C GLN A 20 14.87 -14.62 9.01
N ILE A 21 13.55 -14.45 8.86
CA ILE A 21 12.97 -13.94 7.62
C ILE A 21 13.33 -12.46 7.41
N ARG A 22 13.18 -11.62 8.45
CA ARG A 22 13.44 -10.18 8.39
C ARG A 22 14.89 -9.84 8.09
N MET A 23 15.85 -10.62 8.59
CA MET A 23 17.28 -10.44 8.28
C MET A 23 17.63 -10.62 6.79
N SER A 24 16.72 -11.17 5.99
CA SER A 24 16.89 -11.37 4.54
C SER A 24 15.83 -10.64 3.70
N ASP A 25 15.06 -9.72 4.31
CA ASP A 25 13.99 -8.94 3.68
C ASP A 25 14.50 -7.50 3.41
N SER A 26 14.53 -7.00 2.18
CA SER A 26 13.82 -7.44 0.97
C SER A 26 14.61 -8.35 0.01
N ALA A 27 15.90 -8.56 0.26
CA ALA A 27 16.78 -9.47 -0.45
C ALA A 27 17.89 -10.02 0.47
N PRO A 28 18.37 -11.27 0.26
CA PRO A 28 18.04 -12.19 -0.82
C PRO A 28 16.82 -13.10 -0.55
N GLY A 29 16.15 -12.95 0.58
CA GLY A 29 15.05 -13.78 1.10
C GLY A 29 15.52 -15.01 1.88
N ALA A 30 14.85 -15.29 3.00
CA ALA A 30 15.08 -16.51 3.77
C ALA A 30 14.53 -17.73 3.02
N VAL A 31 15.16 -18.90 3.12
CA VAL A 31 14.77 -20.11 2.39
C VAL A 31 13.92 -21.01 3.27
N GLY A 32 12.74 -21.39 2.81
CA GLY A 32 11.83 -22.23 3.59
C GLY A 32 11.00 -23.16 2.72
N ARG A 33 10.54 -24.26 3.33
CA ARG A 33 9.57 -25.21 2.79
C ARG A 33 8.36 -25.24 3.71
N PHE A 34 7.18 -25.54 3.20
CA PHE A 34 5.95 -25.59 3.99
C PHE A 34 5.40 -27.01 4.01
N ARG A 35 4.70 -27.39 5.08
CA ARG A 35 3.87 -28.60 5.10
C ARG A 35 2.48 -28.22 4.62
N ALA A 36 2.06 -28.87 3.54
CA ALA A 36 0.72 -28.71 3.00
C ALA A 36 0.09 -30.09 2.78
N LYS A 37 -1.24 -30.14 2.90
CA LYS A 37 -2.01 -31.34 2.56
C LYS A 37 -2.10 -31.44 1.04
N GLY A 38 -1.61 -32.54 0.46
CA GLY A 38 -1.74 -32.84 -0.96
C GLY A 38 -3.18 -33.17 -1.34
N GLY A 39 -3.46 -33.23 -2.65
CA GLY A 39 -4.77 -33.68 -3.15
C GLY A 39 -5.10 -35.14 -2.81
N ASP A 40 -4.08 -35.92 -2.44
CA ASP A 40 -4.17 -37.29 -1.93
C ASP A 40 -4.48 -37.37 -0.41
N GLY A 41 -4.59 -36.21 0.26
CA GLY A 41 -4.82 -36.11 1.69
C GLY A 41 -3.57 -36.29 2.56
N ASN A 42 -2.40 -36.58 1.98
CA ASN A 42 -1.14 -36.77 2.72
C ASN A 42 -0.42 -35.44 2.97
N TRP A 43 0.32 -35.38 4.07
CA TRP A 43 1.15 -34.22 4.41
C TRP A 43 2.49 -34.29 3.70
N ASN A 44 2.74 -33.36 2.78
CA ASN A 44 3.98 -33.29 2.02
C ASN A 44 4.65 -31.93 2.21
N TRP A 45 5.99 -31.93 2.13
CA TRP A 45 6.76 -30.69 2.08
C TRP A 45 6.73 -30.10 0.67
N THR A 46 6.55 -28.78 0.58
CA THR A 46 6.69 -28.06 -0.69
C THR A 46 8.14 -28.04 -1.16
N LYS A 47 8.34 -27.59 -2.41
CA LYS A 47 9.65 -27.13 -2.88
C LYS A 47 10.11 -25.89 -2.08
N ASP A 48 11.41 -25.60 -2.17
CA ASP A 48 12.00 -24.40 -1.56
C ASP A 48 11.39 -23.11 -2.15
N PHE A 49 11.08 -22.17 -1.27
CA PHE A 49 10.74 -20.78 -1.59
C PHE A 49 11.70 -19.83 -0.88
N ARG A 50 11.78 -18.59 -1.39
CA ARG A 50 12.32 -17.46 -0.63
C ARG A 50 11.16 -16.72 0.04
N LEU A 51 11.26 -16.44 1.33
CA LEU A 51 10.20 -15.92 2.19
C LEU A 51 10.45 -14.45 2.53
N PHE A 52 9.36 -13.66 2.58
CA PHE A 52 9.37 -12.23 2.89
C PHE A 52 8.09 -11.80 3.63
N GLY A 53 8.16 -10.63 4.26
CA GLY A 53 7.05 -9.97 4.94
C GLY A 53 6.53 -10.79 6.11
N ALA A 54 7.43 -11.14 7.04
CA ALA A 54 7.11 -11.89 8.24
C ALA A 54 6.43 -11.01 9.30
N HIS A 55 5.20 -11.37 9.64
CA HIS A 55 4.40 -10.72 10.70
C HIS A 55 4.07 -11.72 11.81
N LEU A 56 4.29 -11.32 13.07
CA LEU A 56 4.03 -12.20 14.21
C LEU A 56 2.55 -12.23 14.55
N GLU A 57 1.98 -13.43 14.64
CA GLU A 57 0.65 -13.61 15.20
C GLU A 57 0.72 -13.49 16.73
N LYS A 58 0.29 -12.34 17.24
CA LYS A 58 0.19 -12.05 18.69
C LYS A 58 -1.22 -12.30 19.24
N GLY A 59 -2.21 -12.41 18.36
CA GLY A 59 -3.61 -12.70 18.71
C GLY A 59 -3.89 -14.18 18.97
N ARG A 60 -5.17 -14.55 18.88
CA ARG A 60 -5.67 -15.90 19.22
C ARG A 60 -5.15 -17.00 18.29
N LEU A 61 -4.77 -16.66 17.06
CA LEU A 61 -4.42 -17.66 16.05
C LEU A 61 -3.05 -18.31 16.34
N ARG A 62 -2.24 -17.72 17.23
CA ARG A 62 -0.96 -18.30 17.69
C ARG A 62 -1.11 -19.61 18.46
N PHE A 63 -2.31 -19.87 18.98
CA PHE A 63 -2.65 -21.05 19.76
C PHE A 63 -3.26 -22.17 18.93
N LEU A 64 -3.43 -21.97 17.62
CA LEU A 64 -3.89 -23.03 16.73
C LEU A 64 -2.92 -24.21 16.76
N THR A 65 -3.50 -25.41 16.82
CA THR A 65 -2.75 -26.66 16.82
C THR A 65 -2.34 -27.02 15.40
N GLY A 66 -1.20 -27.70 15.28
CA GLY A 66 -0.62 -28.10 13.99
C GLY A 66 0.84 -28.48 14.19
N LYS A 67 1.47 -29.01 13.14
CA LYS A 67 2.89 -29.36 13.17
C LYS A 67 3.75 -28.19 12.68
N PRO A 68 4.97 -27.99 13.21
CA PRO A 68 5.89 -26.98 12.68
C PRO A 68 6.05 -27.02 11.15
N GLY A 69 5.89 -25.86 10.51
CA GLY A 69 5.88 -25.67 9.06
C GLY A 69 4.52 -25.85 8.40
N GLU A 70 3.48 -26.27 9.13
CA GLU A 70 2.11 -26.41 8.64
C GLU A 70 1.45 -25.05 8.37
N ILE A 71 0.78 -24.95 7.22
CA ILE A 71 -0.05 -23.80 6.88
C ILE A 71 -1.42 -23.96 7.54
N LEU A 72 -1.69 -23.12 8.52
CA LEU A 72 -2.90 -23.17 9.35
C LEU A 72 -4.07 -22.37 8.77
N GLY A 73 -3.78 -21.41 7.90
CA GLY A 73 -4.80 -20.55 7.31
C GLY A 73 -4.20 -19.54 6.35
N GLN A 74 -5.06 -18.79 5.67
CA GLN A 74 -4.69 -17.73 4.74
C GLN A 74 -5.54 -16.48 4.91
N ARG A 75 -4.98 -15.31 4.62
CA ARG A 75 -5.68 -14.02 4.64
C ARG A 75 -5.01 -13.02 3.69
N HIS A 76 -5.79 -12.42 2.79
CA HIS A 76 -5.37 -11.34 1.88
C HIS A 76 -3.97 -11.53 1.25
N GLY A 77 -3.69 -12.71 0.69
CA GLY A 77 -2.39 -12.99 0.06
C GLY A 77 -1.35 -13.63 0.98
N SER A 78 -1.53 -13.57 2.30
CA SER A 78 -0.62 -14.12 3.31
C SER A 78 -1.05 -15.50 3.79
N VAL A 79 -0.09 -16.29 4.26
CA VAL A 79 -0.32 -17.61 4.88
C VAL A 79 0.17 -17.62 6.33
N LEU A 80 -0.62 -18.21 7.24
CA LEU A 80 -0.27 -18.40 8.64
C LEU A 80 0.45 -19.74 8.80
N ILE A 81 1.66 -19.73 9.36
CA ILE A 81 2.48 -20.93 9.53
C ILE A 81 2.71 -21.24 11.01
N LYS A 82 2.50 -22.51 11.39
CA LYS A 82 2.84 -23.01 12.71
C LYS A 82 4.36 -23.08 12.90
N CYS A 83 4.85 -22.53 14.01
CA CYS A 83 6.24 -22.68 14.45
C CYS A 83 6.34 -23.62 15.65
N GLY A 84 7.52 -23.90 16.20
CA GLY A 84 7.67 -24.72 17.41
C GLY A 84 6.82 -24.18 18.56
N ARG A 85 6.91 -22.86 18.77
CA ARG A 85 6.01 -22.11 19.67
C ARG A 85 5.38 -20.94 18.92
N GLY A 86 4.05 -20.79 19.04
CA GLY A 86 3.30 -19.76 18.33
C GLY A 86 3.12 -20.03 16.83
N ALA A 87 2.78 -18.97 16.10
CA ALA A 87 2.62 -18.93 14.65
C ALA A 87 3.03 -17.57 14.10
N LEU A 88 3.33 -17.49 12.81
CA LEU A 88 3.62 -16.24 12.11
C LEU A 88 3.04 -16.25 10.70
N TRP A 89 2.79 -15.07 10.19
CA TRP A 89 2.32 -14.84 8.83
C TRP A 89 3.49 -14.57 7.90
N VAL A 90 3.45 -15.16 6.71
CA VAL A 90 4.34 -14.82 5.60
C VAL A 90 3.47 -14.27 4.48
N SER A 91 3.72 -13.02 4.11
CA SER A 91 2.90 -12.35 3.08
C SER A 91 3.37 -12.65 1.67
N HIS A 92 4.67 -12.83 1.44
CA HIS A 92 5.24 -12.95 0.10
C HIS A 92 6.23 -14.09 -0.04
N LEU A 93 6.19 -14.73 -1.21
CA LEU A 93 7.13 -15.75 -1.62
C LEU A 93 7.78 -15.38 -2.95
N LYS A 94 9.04 -15.76 -3.14
CA LYS A 94 9.77 -15.58 -4.40
C LYS A 94 10.30 -16.91 -4.92
N LYS A 95 10.04 -17.17 -6.20
CA LYS A 95 10.59 -18.29 -6.98
C LYS A 95 10.85 -17.81 -8.41
N ASN A 96 11.94 -18.28 -9.03
CA ASN A 96 12.34 -17.87 -10.38
C ASN A 96 12.38 -16.33 -10.56
N LYS A 97 12.93 -15.64 -9.57
CA LYS A 97 13.02 -14.16 -9.45
C LYS A 97 11.69 -13.41 -9.23
N LEU A 98 10.54 -14.00 -9.53
CA LEU A 98 9.21 -13.41 -9.34
C LEU A 98 8.77 -13.49 -7.87
N LYS A 99 8.52 -12.34 -7.23
CA LYS A 99 8.01 -12.23 -5.85
C LYS A 99 6.51 -11.91 -5.89
N LEU A 100 5.67 -12.73 -5.26
CA LEU A 100 4.21 -12.59 -5.26
C LEU A 100 3.66 -12.82 -3.85
N PRO A 101 2.40 -12.42 -3.59
CA PRO A 101 1.65 -12.88 -2.43
C PRO A 101 1.76 -14.41 -2.28
N ALA A 102 1.93 -14.87 -1.04
CA ALA A 102 2.19 -16.28 -0.74
C ALA A 102 1.11 -17.22 -1.26
N THR A 103 -0.16 -16.81 -1.21
CA THR A 103 -1.30 -17.60 -1.70
C THR A 103 -1.32 -17.76 -3.23
N MET A 104 -0.62 -16.91 -3.99
CA MET A 104 -0.49 -17.09 -5.45
C MET A 104 0.50 -18.20 -5.82
N TRP A 105 1.47 -18.47 -4.95
CA TRP A 105 2.41 -19.59 -5.11
C TRP A 105 1.87 -20.88 -4.51
N LEU A 106 1.16 -20.77 -3.39
CA LEU A 106 0.66 -21.90 -2.63
C LEU A 106 -0.83 -22.04 -2.88
N LYS A 107 -1.20 -23.02 -3.72
CA LYS A 107 -2.59 -23.49 -3.83
C LYS A 107 -2.94 -24.27 -2.56
N THR A 108 -3.15 -23.56 -1.45
CA THR A 108 -3.45 -24.19 -0.17
C THR A 108 -4.94 -24.52 -0.08
N GLY A 109 -5.28 -25.70 0.45
CA GLY A 109 -6.63 -25.97 0.98
C GLY A 109 -6.83 -25.41 2.39
N ALA A 110 -5.97 -24.49 2.83
CA ALA A 110 -6.04 -23.93 4.18
C ALA A 110 -7.24 -22.99 4.30
N PRO A 111 -7.90 -22.97 5.47
CA PRO A 111 -9.08 -22.14 5.66
C PRO A 111 -8.74 -20.65 5.53
N THR A 112 -9.65 -19.89 4.91
CA THR A 112 -9.59 -18.43 4.94
C THR A 112 -9.91 -17.96 6.34
N VAL A 113 -8.96 -17.27 6.96
CA VAL A 113 -9.13 -16.73 8.30
C VAL A 113 -9.96 -15.45 8.19
N ALA A 114 -11.09 -15.41 8.90
CA ALA A 114 -11.97 -14.25 8.94
C ALA A 114 -11.23 -12.95 9.23
N ASP A 115 -11.68 -11.86 8.61
CA ASP A 115 -11.08 -10.54 8.77
C ASP A 115 -11.18 -10.09 10.23
N SER A 116 -10.12 -9.44 10.71
CA SER A 116 -10.16 -8.70 11.96
C SER A 116 -10.91 -7.39 11.76
N PHE A 117 -11.47 -6.86 12.85
CA PHE A 117 -12.02 -5.50 12.79
C PHE A 117 -10.90 -4.53 12.39
N PRO A 118 -11.13 -3.68 11.37
CA PRO A 118 -10.10 -2.77 10.88
C PRO A 118 -9.71 -1.74 11.95
N SER A 119 -10.65 -1.37 12.83
CA SER A 119 -10.42 -0.40 13.89
C SER A 119 -9.64 -0.99 15.05
N ILE A 120 -8.51 -0.38 15.38
CA ILE A 120 -7.68 -0.69 16.56
C ILE A 120 -7.45 0.58 17.39
N PRO A 121 -7.06 0.46 18.68
CA PRO A 121 -6.76 1.63 19.49
C PRO A 121 -5.65 2.49 18.87
N TYR A 122 -5.80 3.81 18.95
CA TYR A 122 -4.76 4.75 18.49
C TYR A 122 -3.42 4.47 19.17
N GLY A 123 -2.33 4.55 18.41
CA GLY A 123 -0.97 4.21 18.87
C GLY A 123 -0.68 2.71 18.98
N SER A 124 -1.63 1.84 18.61
CA SER A 124 -1.41 0.40 18.54
C SER A 124 -1.04 -0.06 17.12
N TYR A 125 -0.48 -1.27 17.04
CA TYR A 125 -0.21 -1.95 15.77
C TYR A 125 -0.99 -3.28 15.70
N PRO A 126 -1.42 -3.75 14.51
CA PRO A 126 -2.15 -5.00 14.40
C PRO A 126 -1.43 -6.20 15.03
N ASN A 127 -2.16 -6.95 15.85
CA ASN A 127 -1.68 -8.18 16.50
C ASN A 127 -1.73 -9.43 15.59
N THR A 128 -2.19 -9.28 14.35
CA THR A 128 -2.34 -10.32 13.33
C THR A 128 -2.00 -9.73 11.96
N ALA A 129 -1.80 -10.55 10.92
CA ALA A 129 -1.61 -10.02 9.58
C ALA A 129 -2.85 -9.25 9.13
N GLN A 130 -2.65 -7.96 8.95
CA GLN A 130 -3.66 -7.00 8.57
C GLN A 130 -2.93 -5.85 7.89
N ASP A 131 -3.09 -5.76 6.57
CA ASP A 131 -2.43 -4.76 5.73
C ASP A 131 -3.18 -3.42 5.74
N ILE A 132 -4.45 -3.38 6.14
CA ILE A 132 -5.25 -2.16 6.28
C ILE A 132 -5.87 -2.11 7.67
N TRP A 133 -5.68 -0.99 8.38
CA TRP A 133 -6.35 -0.75 9.66
C TRP A 133 -6.66 0.73 9.84
N THR A 134 -7.61 1.00 10.72
CA THR A 134 -7.94 2.36 11.14
C THR A 134 -7.67 2.52 12.62
N SER A 135 -7.36 3.74 13.04
CA SER A 135 -7.39 4.12 14.45
C SER A 135 -7.96 5.52 14.59
N MET A 136 -8.75 5.76 15.63
CA MET A 136 -9.49 7.01 15.77
C MET A 136 -9.20 7.67 17.11
N THR A 137 -8.99 8.98 17.09
CA THR A 137 -8.85 9.78 18.32
C THR A 137 -10.22 10.20 18.85
N PRO A 138 -10.33 10.54 20.14
CA PRO A 138 -11.57 11.10 20.71
C PRO A 138 -12.01 12.43 20.08
N ASP A 139 -11.13 13.11 19.34
CA ASP A 139 -11.42 14.40 18.72
C ASP A 139 -12.06 14.27 17.32
N GLY A 140 -12.13 13.03 16.79
CA GLY A 140 -12.68 12.73 15.47
C GLY A 140 -11.64 12.66 14.36
N VAL A 141 -10.38 12.39 14.67
CA VAL A 141 -9.34 12.12 13.65
C VAL A 141 -9.25 10.62 13.41
N CYS A 142 -9.46 10.18 12.17
CA CYS A 142 -9.32 8.79 11.76
C CYS A 142 -8.04 8.62 10.92
N PHE A 143 -7.10 7.83 11.43
CA PHE A 143 -5.89 7.42 10.73
C PHE A 143 -6.15 6.12 9.98
N VAL A 144 -6.04 6.14 8.65
CA VAL A 144 -6.19 5.00 7.76
C VAL A 144 -4.80 4.55 7.32
N HIS A 145 -4.36 3.41 7.84
CA HIS A 145 -3.09 2.81 7.49
C HIS A 145 -3.30 1.73 6.42
N PHE A 146 -2.42 1.71 5.42
CA PHE A 146 -2.39 0.69 4.37
C PHE A 146 -0.94 0.29 4.10
N GLU A 147 -0.46 -0.70 4.84
CA GLU A 147 0.92 -1.18 4.78
C GLU A 147 1.05 -2.32 3.76
N PHE A 148 0.95 -1.93 2.49
CA PHE A 148 1.18 -2.86 1.39
C PHE A 148 2.68 -3.09 1.20
N TYR A 149 3.08 -4.36 1.06
CA TYR A 149 4.48 -4.73 0.93
C TYR A 149 5.13 -4.01 -0.27
N ASN A 150 6.26 -3.35 -0.05
CA ASN A 150 6.94 -2.47 -1.01
C ASN A 150 6.09 -1.30 -1.56
N GLY A 151 4.95 -0.99 -0.94
CA GLY A 151 3.99 0.02 -1.41
C GLY A 151 3.29 -0.32 -2.73
N ALA A 152 3.41 -1.55 -3.22
CA ALA A 152 2.75 -1.99 -4.45
C ALA A 152 1.27 -2.32 -4.18
N MET A 153 0.35 -1.71 -4.91
CA MET A 153 -1.08 -1.78 -4.67
C MET A 153 -1.76 -2.67 -5.72
N SER A 154 -2.07 -3.92 -5.38
CA SER A 154 -2.82 -4.80 -6.29
C SER A 154 -4.29 -4.36 -6.40
N THR A 155 -4.97 -4.79 -7.45
CA THR A 155 -6.42 -4.54 -7.66
C THR A 155 -7.23 -4.85 -6.38
N SER A 156 -6.99 -6.01 -5.77
CA SER A 156 -7.71 -6.43 -4.55
C SER A 156 -7.40 -5.55 -3.33
N GLN A 157 -6.16 -5.05 -3.21
CA GLN A 157 -5.74 -4.17 -2.12
C GLN A 157 -6.41 -2.80 -2.25
N CYS A 158 -6.45 -2.25 -3.46
CA CYS A 158 -7.16 -1.01 -3.76
C CYS A 158 -8.65 -1.12 -3.44
N GLN A 159 -9.31 -2.21 -3.88
CA GLN A 159 -10.73 -2.44 -3.59
C GLN A 159 -11.02 -2.53 -2.08
N ARG A 160 -10.18 -3.23 -1.31
CA ARG A 160 -10.31 -3.27 0.16
C ARG A 160 -10.10 -1.88 0.77
N LEU A 161 -9.13 -1.11 0.27
CA LEU A 161 -8.88 0.25 0.73
C LEU A 161 -10.08 1.15 0.46
N VAL A 162 -10.67 1.09 -0.74
CA VAL A 162 -11.94 1.79 -1.07
C VAL A 162 -13.03 1.44 -0.06
N SER A 163 -13.24 0.15 0.23
CA SER A 163 -14.24 -0.27 1.22
C SER A 163 -13.98 0.29 2.63
N VAL A 164 -12.71 0.45 3.03
CA VAL A 164 -12.35 1.06 4.32
C VAL A 164 -12.58 2.57 4.28
N LEU A 165 -12.17 3.26 3.21
CA LEU A 165 -12.37 4.71 3.05
C LEU A 165 -13.86 5.07 3.06
N GLN A 166 -14.71 4.29 2.39
CA GLN A 166 -16.16 4.46 2.41
C GLN A 166 -16.75 4.33 3.82
N LYS A 167 -16.31 3.33 4.60
CA LYS A 167 -16.73 3.17 6.01
C LYS A 167 -16.29 4.34 6.89
N VAL A 168 -15.13 4.94 6.62
CA VAL A 168 -14.67 6.13 7.34
C VAL A 168 -15.46 7.37 6.93
N GLU A 169 -15.82 7.48 5.65
CA GLU A 169 -16.68 8.56 5.14
C GLU A 169 -18.09 8.52 5.79
N GLU A 170 -18.67 7.34 5.94
CA GLU A 170 -19.97 7.10 6.59
C GLU A 170 -19.96 7.37 8.10
N ASN A 171 -18.78 7.49 8.72
CA ASN A 171 -18.67 7.75 10.15
C ASN A 171 -18.80 9.26 10.44
N ASP A 172 -19.96 9.69 10.93
CA ASP A 172 -20.22 11.10 11.28
C ASP A 172 -19.31 11.66 12.38
N PHE A 173 -18.75 10.81 13.23
CA PHE A 173 -17.79 11.23 14.25
C PHE A 173 -16.43 11.59 13.65
N CYS A 174 -16.07 10.99 12.51
CA CYS A 174 -14.85 11.33 11.79
C CYS A 174 -14.97 12.73 11.17
N LYS A 175 -13.99 13.58 11.44
CA LYS A 175 -13.87 14.97 10.94
C LYS A 175 -12.67 15.12 10.01
N VAL A 176 -11.59 14.40 10.30
CA VAL A 176 -10.35 14.40 9.54
C VAL A 176 -9.95 12.96 9.24
N MET A 177 -9.69 12.66 7.97
CA MET A 177 -9.21 11.37 7.50
C MET A 177 -7.74 11.51 7.10
N VAL A 178 -6.85 10.81 7.80
CA VAL A 178 -5.40 10.84 7.54
C VAL A 178 -4.97 9.53 6.89
N LEU A 179 -4.50 9.61 5.65
CA LEU A 179 -3.94 8.49 4.90
C LEU A 179 -2.47 8.32 5.28
N MET A 180 -2.15 7.23 5.98
CA MET A 180 -0.83 7.02 6.58
C MET A 180 0.12 6.17 5.72
N GLY A 181 -0.38 5.52 4.67
CA GLY A 181 0.37 4.55 3.86
C GLY A 181 1.06 3.47 4.69
N GLY A 182 2.13 2.89 4.16
CA GLY A 182 3.10 2.10 4.92
C GLY A 182 4.13 2.99 5.64
N ARG A 183 4.85 2.40 6.60
CA ARG A 183 5.92 3.12 7.34
C ARG A 183 7.12 3.44 6.44
N ASP A 184 7.54 2.46 5.64
CA ASP A 184 8.73 2.57 4.78
C ASP A 184 8.41 3.17 3.40
N VAL A 185 7.21 2.93 2.90
CA VAL A 185 6.72 3.38 1.60
C VAL A 185 5.26 3.78 1.75
N PHE A 186 4.91 5.00 1.34
CA PHE A 186 3.52 5.43 1.29
C PHE A 186 2.75 4.66 0.22
N SER A 187 3.20 4.74 -1.04
CA SER A 187 2.72 3.94 -2.16
C SER A 187 3.65 4.08 -3.38
N ASN A 188 3.77 3.00 -4.15
CA ASN A 188 4.46 2.98 -5.45
C ASN A 188 3.50 2.76 -6.63
N GLY A 189 2.19 2.83 -6.40
CA GLY A 189 1.15 2.63 -7.43
C GLY A 189 0.88 1.15 -7.75
N ILE A 190 0.62 0.85 -9.03
CA ILE A 190 0.18 -0.48 -9.49
C ILE A 190 1.13 -1.62 -9.11
N HIS A 191 0.58 -2.81 -8.90
CA HIS A 191 1.37 -3.96 -8.46
C HIS A 191 1.96 -4.73 -9.64
N LEU A 192 3.07 -4.23 -10.19
CA LEU A 192 3.73 -4.78 -11.39
C LEU A 192 4.01 -6.28 -11.32
N ASN A 193 4.37 -6.84 -10.16
CA ASN A 193 4.59 -8.29 -10.05
C ASN A 193 3.30 -9.11 -10.17
N VAL A 194 2.17 -8.63 -9.61
CA VAL A 194 0.86 -9.30 -9.71
C VAL A 194 0.36 -9.20 -11.15
N ILE A 195 0.52 -8.03 -11.77
CA ILE A 195 0.23 -7.82 -13.19
C ILE A 195 1.03 -8.79 -14.06
N GLU A 196 2.36 -8.87 -13.87
CA GLU A 196 3.22 -9.76 -14.65
C GLU A 196 2.90 -11.25 -14.46
N ALA A 197 2.32 -11.62 -13.31
CA ALA A 197 1.92 -12.99 -13.01
C ALA A 197 0.48 -13.34 -13.45
N ALA A 198 -0.31 -12.35 -13.88
CA ALA A 198 -1.67 -12.56 -14.32
C ALA A 198 -1.72 -13.36 -15.63
N GLU A 199 -2.84 -14.06 -15.85
CA GLU A 199 -3.10 -14.75 -17.13
C GLU A 199 -3.15 -13.76 -18.29
N ASP A 200 -3.81 -12.61 -18.07
CA ASP A 200 -3.80 -11.46 -18.95
C ASP A 200 -3.24 -10.23 -18.21
N PRO A 201 -1.94 -9.92 -18.38
CA PRO A 201 -1.32 -8.73 -17.79
C PRO A 201 -1.89 -7.40 -18.30
N VAL A 202 -2.50 -7.36 -19.50
CA VAL A 202 -3.12 -6.14 -20.04
C VAL A 202 -4.43 -5.89 -19.28
N GLU A 203 -5.25 -6.92 -19.12
CA GLU A 203 -6.49 -6.83 -18.37
C GLU A 203 -6.22 -6.52 -16.88
N GLU A 204 -5.24 -7.17 -16.25
CA GLU A 204 -4.91 -6.88 -14.85
C GLU A 204 -4.33 -5.46 -14.68
N SER A 205 -3.54 -4.95 -15.64
CA SER A 205 -3.10 -3.55 -15.62
C SER A 205 -4.30 -2.59 -15.66
N TRP A 206 -5.28 -2.88 -16.51
CA TRP A 206 -6.51 -2.08 -16.65
C TRP A 206 -7.36 -2.10 -15.38
N LYS A 207 -7.55 -3.28 -14.77
CA LYS A 207 -8.24 -3.43 -13.49
C LYS A 207 -7.52 -2.68 -12.38
N ASN A 208 -6.20 -2.81 -12.31
CA ASN A 208 -5.42 -2.23 -11.23
C ASN A 208 -5.43 -0.69 -11.28
N ILE A 209 -5.27 -0.08 -12.46
CA ILE A 209 -5.27 1.39 -12.56
C ILE A 209 -6.65 1.98 -12.25
N ASN A 210 -7.74 1.32 -12.67
CA ASN A 210 -9.09 1.74 -12.30
C ASN A 210 -9.32 1.64 -10.79
N ALA A 211 -8.85 0.56 -10.16
CA ALA A 211 -8.96 0.41 -8.72
C ALA A 211 -8.16 1.47 -7.94
N ILE A 212 -6.98 1.90 -8.42
CA ILE A 212 -6.26 3.04 -7.83
C ILE A 212 -7.03 4.34 -8.04
N ASN A 213 -7.56 4.59 -9.24
CA ASN A 213 -8.39 5.78 -9.49
C ASN A 213 -9.62 5.81 -8.60
N ASP A 214 -10.22 4.67 -8.26
CA ASP A 214 -11.34 4.61 -7.33
C ASP A 214 -10.92 4.94 -5.88
N VAL A 215 -9.70 4.58 -5.46
CA VAL A 215 -9.11 5.06 -4.20
C VAL A 215 -8.96 6.58 -4.25
N VAL A 216 -8.32 7.12 -5.30
CA VAL A 216 -8.10 8.57 -5.47
C VAL A 216 -9.42 9.34 -5.46
N ARG A 217 -10.44 8.80 -6.13
CA ARG A 217 -11.80 9.35 -6.12
C ARG A 217 -12.39 9.44 -4.73
N CYS A 218 -12.30 8.37 -3.93
CA CYS A 218 -12.78 8.40 -2.54
C CYS A 218 -12.12 9.53 -1.73
N ILE A 219 -10.85 9.82 -2.00
CA ILE A 219 -10.08 10.85 -1.28
C ILE A 219 -10.57 12.25 -1.64
N PHE A 220 -10.62 12.61 -2.93
CA PHE A 220 -10.96 13.98 -3.31
C PHE A 220 -12.45 14.29 -3.20
N THR A 221 -13.34 13.28 -3.27
CA THR A 221 -14.78 13.47 -3.07
C THR A 221 -15.22 13.37 -1.60
N SER A 222 -14.30 13.07 -0.67
CA SER A 222 -14.63 12.98 0.75
C SER A 222 -15.13 14.32 1.30
N LYS A 223 -16.20 14.26 2.12
CA LYS A 223 -16.73 15.42 2.86
C LYS A 223 -15.88 15.76 4.08
N LYS A 224 -15.00 14.85 4.50
CA LYS A 224 -14.07 15.03 5.61
C LYS A 224 -12.83 15.77 5.11
N ILE A 225 -12.12 16.48 5.99
CA ILE A 225 -10.78 17.00 5.64
C ILE A 225 -9.86 15.79 5.42
N THR A 226 -9.20 15.73 4.27
CA THR A 226 -8.30 14.62 3.91
C THR A 226 -6.85 15.07 3.96
N VAL A 227 -6.01 14.24 4.59
CA VAL A 227 -4.57 14.50 4.75
C VAL A 227 -3.79 13.27 4.28
N SER A 228 -2.86 13.44 3.35
CA SER A 228 -1.86 12.42 3.01
C SER A 228 -0.60 12.63 3.84
N ALA A 229 -0.23 11.62 4.63
CA ALA A 229 0.90 11.66 5.55
C ALA A 229 1.99 10.66 5.13
N LEU A 230 2.98 11.16 4.40
CA LEU A 230 4.02 10.34 3.78
C LEU A 230 5.17 10.13 4.77
N ARG A 231 5.13 9.00 5.49
CA ARG A 231 6.20 8.55 6.40
C ARG A 231 7.42 8.01 5.65
N GLY A 232 7.15 7.44 4.48
CA GLY A 232 8.12 6.79 3.61
C GLY A 232 7.97 7.21 2.16
N ASN A 233 8.83 6.67 1.30
CA ASN A 233 8.94 7.06 -0.09
C ASN A 233 7.62 6.85 -0.86
N ALA A 234 7.43 7.62 -1.93
CA ALA A 234 6.31 7.44 -2.84
C ALA A 234 6.77 7.54 -4.29
N GLY A 235 6.21 6.69 -5.16
CA GLY A 235 6.60 6.63 -6.56
C GLY A 235 5.40 6.54 -7.49
N ALA A 236 5.57 7.06 -8.70
CA ALA A 236 4.58 7.02 -9.78
C ALA A 236 3.18 7.42 -9.27
N GLY A 237 2.19 6.55 -9.46
CA GLY A 237 0.80 6.78 -9.03
C GLY A 237 0.64 6.97 -7.52
N GLY A 238 1.54 6.41 -6.70
CA GLY A 238 1.52 6.63 -5.26
C GLY A 238 1.86 8.07 -4.85
N ALA A 239 2.78 8.72 -5.57
CA ALA A 239 3.09 10.13 -5.36
C ALA A 239 1.96 11.04 -5.84
N MET A 240 1.32 10.71 -6.97
CA MET A 240 0.17 11.48 -7.49
C MET A 240 -1.08 11.32 -6.63
N MET A 241 -1.34 10.12 -6.11
CA MET A 241 -2.45 9.84 -5.20
C MET A 241 -2.43 10.73 -3.95
N ALA A 242 -1.23 11.06 -3.43
CA ALA A 242 -1.11 11.95 -2.27
C ALA A 242 -1.70 13.34 -2.53
N LEU A 243 -1.62 13.84 -3.77
CA LEU A 243 -2.06 15.18 -4.15
C LEU A 243 -3.59 15.35 -4.15
N ALA A 244 -4.34 14.25 -4.16
CA ALA A 244 -5.80 14.26 -4.12
C ALA A 244 -6.38 14.62 -2.75
N SER A 245 -5.56 14.54 -1.69
CA SER A 245 -5.91 15.03 -0.36
C SER A 245 -5.97 16.55 -0.32
N ASP A 246 -6.73 17.11 0.63
CA ASP A 246 -6.69 18.56 0.86
C ASP A 246 -5.27 19.01 1.24
N PHE A 247 -4.62 18.23 2.11
CA PHE A 247 -3.25 18.44 2.53
C PHE A 247 -2.37 17.22 2.25
N ALA A 248 -1.12 17.44 1.88
CA ALA A 248 -0.10 16.42 1.72
C ALA A 248 1.19 16.85 2.44
N PHE A 249 1.57 16.10 3.45
CA PHE A 249 2.79 16.33 4.24
C PHE A 249 3.70 15.10 4.16
N ALA A 250 5.01 15.32 4.25
CA ALA A 250 5.98 14.25 4.29
C ALA A 250 7.03 14.44 5.37
N ARG A 251 7.57 13.33 5.87
CA ARG A 251 8.74 13.33 6.73
C ARG A 251 9.98 13.82 5.96
N ASP A 252 10.94 14.45 6.63
CA ASP A 252 12.22 14.77 5.99
C ASP A 252 12.95 13.51 5.50
N GLY A 253 13.72 13.65 4.42
CA GLY A 253 14.39 12.53 3.76
C GLY A 253 13.48 11.55 3.00
N VAL A 254 12.17 11.77 2.97
CA VAL A 254 11.28 11.07 2.02
C VAL A 254 11.66 11.44 0.59
N VAL A 255 11.78 10.42 -0.26
CA VAL A 255 12.06 10.58 -1.69
C VAL A 255 10.79 10.32 -2.49
N LEU A 256 10.46 11.25 -3.39
CA LEU A 256 9.36 11.13 -4.33
C LEU A 256 9.90 10.85 -5.72
N ASN A 257 9.28 9.90 -6.43
CA ASN A 257 9.50 9.69 -7.87
C ASN A 257 8.22 10.04 -8.63
N PRO A 258 7.90 11.34 -8.82
CA PRO A 258 6.60 11.80 -9.34
C PRO A 258 6.52 11.69 -10.87
N HIS A 259 6.83 10.53 -11.42
CA HIS A 259 6.83 10.29 -12.86
C HIS A 259 6.51 8.84 -13.22
N TYR A 260 6.12 8.63 -14.48
CA TYR A 260 5.78 7.32 -15.05
C TYR A 260 6.70 6.88 -16.19
N LYS A 261 7.57 7.81 -16.65
CA LYS A 261 8.38 7.69 -17.87
C LYS A 261 9.25 6.42 -17.92
N LEU A 262 9.89 6.05 -16.82
CA LEU A 262 10.75 4.84 -16.76
C LEU A 262 9.96 3.54 -16.96
N MET A 263 8.67 3.55 -16.65
CA MET A 263 7.77 2.41 -16.88
C MET A 263 7.03 2.49 -18.21
N LYS A 264 7.32 3.46 -19.07
CA LYS A 264 6.65 3.63 -20.38
C LYS A 264 5.13 3.79 -20.27
N LEU A 265 4.70 4.39 -19.16
CA LEU A 265 3.31 4.69 -18.88
C LEU A 265 3.10 6.21 -18.97
N TYR A 266 1.91 6.60 -19.41
CA TYR A 266 1.46 7.99 -19.39
C TYR A 266 1.24 8.49 -17.94
N GLY A 267 0.59 7.66 -17.12
CA GLY A 267 0.17 7.99 -15.75
C GLY A 267 -1.35 8.09 -15.63
N SER A 268 -1.85 7.97 -14.40
CA SER A 268 -3.25 8.28 -14.10
C SER A 268 -3.35 8.91 -12.71
N GLU A 269 -4.30 8.49 -11.86
CA GLU A 269 -4.50 9.06 -10.52
C GLU A 269 -4.93 10.53 -10.55
N TYR A 270 -5.59 10.96 -11.64
CA TYR A 270 -6.05 12.33 -11.84
C TYR A 270 -4.88 13.34 -11.81
N HIS A 271 -3.67 12.88 -12.12
CA HIS A 271 -2.46 13.70 -12.06
C HIS A 271 -2.53 14.91 -13.01
N THR A 272 -3.24 14.80 -14.13
CA THR A 272 -3.44 15.91 -15.07
C THR A 272 -4.28 17.05 -14.48
N TYR A 273 -5.07 16.77 -13.44
CA TYR A 273 -5.82 17.76 -12.68
C TYR A 273 -5.04 18.27 -11.47
N PHE A 274 -4.55 17.37 -10.61
CA PHE A 274 -3.98 17.77 -9.31
C PHE A 274 -2.57 18.35 -9.42
N LEU A 275 -1.69 17.75 -10.23
CA LEU A 275 -0.29 18.17 -10.28
C LEU A 275 -0.13 19.60 -10.81
N PRO A 276 -0.74 20.01 -11.95
CA PRO A 276 -0.65 21.39 -12.42
C PRO A 276 -1.28 22.41 -11.45
N LYS A 277 -2.33 22.05 -10.71
CA LYS A 277 -2.93 22.95 -9.70
C LYS A 277 -2.02 23.16 -8.49
N ARG A 278 -1.13 22.21 -8.18
CA ARG A 278 -0.15 22.30 -7.08
C ARG A 278 1.09 23.11 -7.49
N VAL A 279 1.72 22.75 -8.61
CA VAL A 279 3.06 23.28 -8.97
C VAL A 279 3.06 24.17 -10.22
N GLY A 280 1.91 24.36 -10.87
CA GLY A 280 1.80 25.01 -12.17
C GLY A 280 2.16 24.11 -13.35
N GLN A 281 1.62 24.41 -14.54
CA GLN A 281 1.74 23.56 -15.73
C GLN A 281 3.19 23.28 -16.15
N LYS A 282 4.06 24.30 -16.09
CA LYS A 282 5.47 24.16 -16.51
C LYS A 282 6.21 23.16 -15.62
N LYS A 283 6.12 23.34 -14.29
CA LYS A 283 6.80 22.45 -13.34
C LYS A 283 6.22 21.04 -13.36
N ALA A 284 4.90 20.91 -13.52
CA ALA A 284 4.26 19.60 -13.70
C ALA A 284 4.86 18.81 -14.87
N SER A 285 5.01 19.45 -16.04
CA SER A 285 5.63 18.85 -17.21
C SER A 285 7.12 18.50 -16.99
N GLU A 286 7.87 19.37 -16.31
CA GLU A 286 9.29 19.13 -15.96
C GLU A 286 9.45 17.90 -15.06
N LEU A 287 8.63 17.75 -14.02
CA LEU A 287 8.65 16.60 -13.12
C LEU A 287 8.34 15.28 -13.85
N LEU A 288 7.29 15.27 -14.67
CA LEU A 288 6.87 14.10 -15.43
C LEU A 288 7.92 13.68 -16.48
N PHE A 289 8.62 14.64 -17.09
CA PHE A 289 9.56 14.38 -18.18
C PHE A 289 10.99 14.10 -17.72
N SER A 290 11.49 14.78 -16.69
CA SER A 290 12.86 14.58 -16.17
C SER A 290 13.06 13.15 -15.68
N ALA A 291 12.04 12.58 -15.06
CA ALA A 291 12.10 11.28 -14.40
C ALA A 291 13.18 11.18 -13.31
N GLU A 292 13.40 12.30 -12.61
CA GLU A 292 14.33 12.41 -11.51
C GLU A 292 13.61 12.29 -10.17
N PRO A 293 14.24 11.65 -9.16
CA PRO A 293 13.73 11.69 -7.79
C PRO A 293 13.87 13.09 -7.21
N ILE A 294 12.88 13.52 -6.43
CA ILE A 294 12.94 14.77 -5.65
C ILE A 294 12.80 14.48 -4.16
N LEU A 295 13.48 15.27 -3.32
CA LEU A 295 13.33 15.19 -1.87
C LEU A 295 12.03 15.85 -1.42
N ALA A 296 11.45 15.37 -0.31
CA ALA A 296 10.24 15.96 0.28
C ALA A 296 10.39 17.46 0.60
N SER A 297 11.58 17.89 1.03
CA SER A 297 11.87 19.30 1.29
C SER A 297 11.83 20.16 0.02
N GLU A 298 12.38 19.66 -1.09
CA GLU A 298 12.26 20.31 -2.40
C GLU A 298 10.80 20.30 -2.90
N ALA A 299 10.10 19.18 -2.73
CA ALA A 299 8.70 19.05 -3.10
C ALA A 299 7.82 20.07 -2.36
N ALA A 300 8.10 20.34 -1.08
CA ALA A 300 7.43 21.39 -0.32
C ALA A 300 7.77 22.80 -0.86
N GLN A 301 9.04 23.07 -1.19
CA GLN A 301 9.48 24.37 -1.73
C GLN A 301 8.80 24.73 -3.06
N ILE A 302 8.55 23.73 -3.93
CA ILE A 302 7.88 23.95 -5.23
C ILE A 302 6.35 23.88 -5.15
N GLY A 303 5.77 23.67 -3.97
CA GLY A 303 4.32 23.56 -3.76
C GLY A 303 3.70 22.20 -4.13
N PHE A 304 4.51 21.18 -4.36
CA PHE A 304 4.03 19.80 -4.57
C PHE A 304 3.44 19.23 -3.27
N LEU A 305 4.13 19.45 -2.15
CA LEU A 305 3.65 19.14 -0.80
C LEU A 305 3.32 20.43 -0.05
N ASP A 306 2.40 20.35 0.91
CA ASP A 306 2.06 21.45 1.81
C ASP A 306 3.10 21.64 2.92
N GLY A 307 3.94 20.64 3.18
CA GLY A 307 5.03 20.75 4.14
C GLY A 307 5.90 19.50 4.24
N CYS A 308 7.10 19.71 4.77
CA CYS A 308 8.07 18.67 5.09
C CYS A 308 8.55 18.88 6.53
N VAL A 309 8.32 17.91 7.42
CA VAL A 309 8.50 18.07 8.87
C VAL A 309 8.99 16.77 9.50
N GLY A 310 9.83 16.85 10.53
CA GLY A 310 10.27 15.73 11.35
C GLY A 310 11.40 14.93 10.71
N ASP A 311 12.44 14.64 11.50
CA ASP A 311 13.63 13.93 11.02
C ASP A 311 13.44 12.41 11.16
N SER A 312 12.61 12.00 12.12
CA SER A 312 12.24 10.60 12.39
C SER A 312 10.76 10.29 12.12
N VAL A 313 10.43 9.00 11.98
CA VAL A 313 9.03 8.57 11.79
C VAL A 313 8.21 8.93 13.02
N GLU A 314 8.79 8.81 14.21
CA GLU A 314 8.14 9.09 15.48
C GLU A 314 7.81 10.58 15.63
N GLU A 315 8.75 11.46 15.28
CA GLU A 315 8.52 12.91 15.27
C GLU A 315 7.42 13.31 14.26
N PHE A 316 7.47 12.75 13.05
CA PHE A 316 6.45 13.01 12.04
C PHE A 316 5.07 12.47 12.46
N ASP A 317 5.01 11.28 13.07
CA ASP A 317 3.76 10.68 13.59
C ASP A 317 3.17 11.52 14.73
N MET A 318 4.00 12.12 15.57
CA MET A 318 3.55 13.08 16.60
C MET A 318 3.03 14.37 15.97
N TRP A 319 3.78 14.96 15.05
CA TRP A 319 3.41 16.21 14.39
C TRP A 319 2.12 16.07 13.58
N ILE A 320 1.98 15.02 12.77
CA ILE A 320 0.79 14.80 11.94
C ILE A 320 -0.47 14.59 12.80
N LYS A 321 -0.30 14.00 13.99
CA LYS A 321 -1.41 13.86 14.94
C LYS A 321 -1.85 15.23 15.46
N GLU A 322 -0.92 16.07 15.87
CA GLU A 322 -1.22 17.41 16.36
C GLU A 322 -1.87 18.28 15.26
N GLU A 323 -1.35 18.21 14.04
CA GLU A 323 -1.90 18.93 12.88
C GLU A 323 -3.31 18.44 12.54
N ALA A 324 -3.53 17.12 12.50
CA ALA A 324 -4.86 16.58 12.24
C ALA A 324 -5.87 16.91 13.36
N MET A 325 -5.44 16.94 14.63
CA MET A 325 -6.26 17.40 15.75
C MET A 325 -6.56 18.89 15.67
N TYR A 326 -5.61 19.71 15.20
CA TYR A 326 -5.83 21.11 14.91
C TYR A 326 -6.92 21.27 13.83
N LEU A 327 -6.80 20.56 12.70
CA LEU A 327 -7.78 20.54 11.62
C LEU A 327 -9.17 20.05 12.07
N ALA A 328 -9.26 19.21 13.11
CA ALA A 328 -10.52 18.73 13.68
C ALA A 328 -11.29 19.78 14.50
N ARG A 329 -10.71 20.96 14.77
CA ARG A 329 -11.36 22.05 15.53
C ARG A 329 -12.60 22.59 14.80
N PRO A 330 -13.68 22.96 15.52
CA PRO A 330 -14.94 23.38 14.91
C PRO A 330 -14.83 24.53 13.89
N SER A 331 -13.98 25.52 14.15
CA SER A 331 -13.79 26.67 13.24
C SER A 331 -13.23 26.25 11.88
N LEU A 332 -12.26 25.34 11.86
CA LEU A 332 -11.68 24.81 10.63
C LEU A 332 -12.65 23.87 9.93
N GLN A 333 -13.37 23.04 10.67
CA GLN A 333 -14.41 22.18 10.10
C GLN A 333 -15.50 22.98 9.39
N GLN A 334 -15.94 24.11 9.96
CA GLN A 334 -16.91 25.00 9.31
C GLN A 334 -16.35 25.61 8.02
N HIS A 335 -15.10 26.09 8.04
CA HIS A 335 -14.45 26.65 6.86
C HIS A 335 -14.28 25.59 5.75
N PHE A 336 -13.71 24.44 6.09
CA PHE A 336 -13.46 23.37 5.11
C PHE A 336 -14.75 22.73 4.61
N SER A 337 -15.83 22.70 5.38
CA SER A 337 -17.14 22.25 4.86
C SER A 337 -17.58 23.10 3.65
N GLN A 338 -17.34 24.41 3.66
CA GLN A 338 -17.63 25.27 2.50
C GLN A 338 -16.72 24.95 1.32
N VAL A 339 -15.42 24.77 1.56
CA VAL A 339 -14.44 24.36 0.52
C VAL A 339 -14.83 23.02 -0.09
N LYS A 340 -15.22 22.05 0.73
CA LYS A 340 -15.67 20.72 0.28
C LYS A 340 -16.95 20.80 -0.55
N ASN A 341 -17.92 21.63 -0.15
CA ASN A 341 -19.13 21.85 -0.94
C ASN A 341 -18.84 22.47 -2.30
N GLN A 342 -17.85 23.38 -2.40
CA GLN A 342 -17.39 23.93 -3.67
C GLN A 342 -16.71 22.87 -4.55
N LYS A 343 -15.84 22.03 -3.96
CA LYS A 343 -15.22 20.90 -4.67
C LYS A 343 -16.24 19.85 -5.13
N ALA A 344 -17.36 19.72 -4.42
CA ALA A 344 -18.47 18.84 -4.77
C ALA A 344 -19.41 19.42 -5.85
N ASN A 345 -19.08 20.59 -6.43
CA ASN A 345 -19.84 21.15 -7.54
C ASN A 345 -19.86 20.15 -8.73
N PRO A 346 -21.03 19.84 -9.31
CA PRO A 346 -21.14 18.92 -10.45
C PRO A 346 -20.26 19.27 -11.65
N GLU A 347 -20.03 20.56 -11.94
CA GLU A 347 -19.15 21.00 -13.03
C GLU A 347 -17.68 20.69 -12.74
N VAL A 348 -17.23 20.92 -11.51
CA VAL A 348 -15.88 20.60 -11.06
C VAL A 348 -15.66 19.09 -11.08
N LEU A 349 -16.62 18.31 -10.58
CA LEU A 349 -16.56 16.85 -10.62
C LEU A 349 -16.53 16.33 -12.05
N LYS A 350 -17.29 16.96 -12.97
CA LYS A 350 -17.25 16.63 -14.39
C LYS A 350 -15.88 16.90 -15.00
N GLU A 351 -15.26 18.04 -14.73
CA GLU A 351 -13.89 18.38 -15.19
C GLU A 351 -12.87 17.31 -14.71
N ILE A 352 -12.94 16.92 -13.43
CA ILE A 352 -12.04 15.91 -12.85
C ILE A 352 -12.28 14.53 -13.51
N GLU A 353 -13.52 14.14 -13.77
CA GLU A 353 -13.84 12.86 -14.42
C GLU A 353 -13.47 12.84 -15.92
N GLU A 354 -13.50 14.00 -16.59
CA GLU A 354 -12.95 14.16 -17.95
C GLU A 354 -11.43 13.94 -17.95
N CYS A 355 -10.71 14.44 -16.94
CA CYS A 355 -9.28 14.17 -16.75
C CYS A 355 -9.00 12.67 -16.57
N ARG A 356 -9.77 11.96 -15.73
CA ARG A 356 -9.68 10.49 -15.60
C ARG A 356 -9.88 9.80 -16.94
N SER A 357 -10.90 10.20 -17.68
CA SER A 357 -11.23 9.58 -18.97
C SER A 357 -10.12 9.78 -20.00
N GLY A 358 -9.53 10.98 -20.04
CA GLY A 358 -8.37 11.29 -20.89
C GLY A 358 -7.15 10.45 -20.52
N GLU A 359 -6.76 10.44 -19.24
CA GLU A 359 -5.65 9.63 -18.72
C GLU A 359 -5.83 8.14 -19.04
N LEU A 360 -7.01 7.59 -18.75
CA LEU A 360 -7.32 6.18 -19.02
C LEU A 360 -7.29 5.83 -20.50
N ALA A 361 -7.65 6.75 -21.40
CA ALA A 361 -7.53 6.52 -22.84
C ALA A 361 -6.05 6.37 -23.28
N PHE A 362 -5.12 7.12 -22.68
CA PHE A 362 -3.68 6.92 -22.91
C PHE A 362 -3.18 5.62 -22.26
N MET A 363 -3.57 5.36 -21.01
CA MET A 363 -3.17 4.16 -20.29
C MET A 363 -3.64 2.88 -20.98
N ALA A 364 -4.86 2.85 -21.54
CA ALA A 364 -5.37 1.72 -22.32
C ALA A 364 -4.46 1.40 -23.52
N ARG A 365 -3.92 2.43 -24.20
CA ARG A 365 -2.93 2.24 -25.28
C ARG A 365 -1.59 1.76 -24.73
N ASN A 366 -1.09 2.36 -23.64
CA ASN A 366 0.17 1.93 -23.03
C ASN A 366 0.13 0.47 -22.57
N PHE A 367 -0.99 -0.01 -22.04
CA PHE A 367 -1.10 -1.40 -21.61
C PHE A 367 -1.02 -2.41 -22.75
N GLN A 368 -1.32 -2.00 -23.98
CA GLN A 368 -1.12 -2.83 -25.18
C GLN A 368 0.28 -2.66 -25.79
N ASP A 369 1.04 -1.65 -25.35
CA ASP A 369 2.32 -1.29 -25.93
C ASP A 369 3.43 -2.28 -25.53
N PRO A 370 4.16 -2.86 -26.51
CA PRO A 370 5.31 -3.72 -26.22
C PRO A 370 6.40 -3.07 -25.35
N GLU A 371 6.60 -1.75 -25.44
CA GLU A 371 7.58 -1.05 -24.60
C GLU A 371 7.24 -1.15 -23.12
N TYR A 372 5.95 -1.01 -22.76
CA TYR A 372 5.49 -1.21 -21.39
C TYR A 372 5.67 -2.66 -20.95
N HIS A 373 5.37 -3.63 -21.82
CA HIS A 373 5.53 -5.06 -21.50
C HIS A 373 6.99 -5.39 -21.20
N MET A 374 7.91 -4.87 -22.02
CA MET A 374 9.35 -5.03 -21.81
C MET A 374 9.82 -4.35 -20.53
N ALA A 375 9.37 -3.12 -20.26
CA ALA A 375 9.72 -2.39 -19.04
C ALA A 375 9.22 -3.12 -17.78
N ARG A 376 7.96 -3.59 -17.79
CA ARG A 376 7.38 -4.39 -16.71
C ARG A 376 8.16 -5.68 -16.47
N LYS A 377 8.46 -6.44 -17.51
CA LYS A 377 9.25 -7.66 -17.39
C LYS A 377 10.65 -7.37 -16.86
N TYR A 378 11.30 -6.32 -17.34
CA TYR A 378 12.62 -5.92 -16.86
C TYR A 378 12.57 -5.61 -15.36
N PHE A 379 11.63 -4.76 -14.92
CA PHE A 379 11.42 -4.41 -13.51
C PHE A 379 11.20 -5.62 -12.59
N VAL A 380 10.49 -6.64 -13.06
CA VAL A 380 10.15 -7.82 -12.24
C VAL A 380 11.31 -8.82 -12.13
N TYR A 381 12.12 -8.96 -13.18
CA TYR A 381 13.13 -10.02 -13.30
C TYR A 381 14.59 -9.56 -13.19
N HIS A 382 14.84 -8.25 -13.19
CA HIS A 382 16.16 -7.63 -13.09
C HIS A 382 16.16 -6.57 -12.01
#